data_AF-A0A6N7C2V0-F1
#
_entry.id   AF-A0A6N7C2V0-F1
#
_cell.length_a   1.000
_cell.length_b   1.000
_cell.length_c   1.000
_cell.angle_alpha   90.00
_cell.angle_beta   90.00
_cell.angle_gamma   90.00
#
_symmetry.space_group_name_H-M   'P 1'
#
loop_
_entity.id
_entity.type
_entity.pdbx_description
1 polymer ?
#
loop_
_entity_poly.entity_id
_entity_poly.type
_entity_poly.pdbx_seq_one_letter_code
_entity_poly.pdbx_strand_id
1 'polypeptide(L)'
;MALTTYHHGITATESSNITPIIKSVSTSTIALISTSADADDTAYPLDTPVLLTGITTTDVTNAGSDDQLLHQCLRTIKSIQNTTVVVLRVSEPVDLTTVDTLLSCQSRLGVTPKILIAPEIDTPDMTRKLIEIAKKRRAFVYASPRAEDGTLITVKEDIAAYRDTFAARELMLVEGAFGEPGK
;
A
#
# COMPACT_ATOMS: atom_id res chain seq x y z
N MET A 1 -33.07 23.99 -26.17
CA MET A 1 -33.97 24.40 -27.27
C MET A 1 -35.34 24.65 -26.70
N ALA A 2 -35.96 25.78 -27.04
CA ALA A 2 -37.26 26.19 -26.52
C ALA A 2 -38.37 25.23 -27.01
N LEU A 3 -39.10 24.62 -26.09
CA LEU A 3 -40.33 23.88 -26.36
C LEU A 3 -41.50 24.87 -26.32
N THR A 4 -41.69 25.66 -27.38
CA THR A 4 -42.90 26.47 -27.55
C THR A 4 -43.79 25.85 -28.61
N THR A 5 -44.32 24.66 -28.29
CA THR A 5 -45.48 24.07 -28.97
C THR A 5 -46.45 23.65 -27.89
N TYR A 6 -47.63 24.29 -27.83
CA TYR A 6 -48.69 23.90 -26.92
C TYR A 6 -49.14 22.46 -27.22
N HIS A 7 -49.13 21.60 -26.22
CA HIS A 7 -49.61 20.22 -26.32
C HIS A 7 -50.61 19.95 -25.19
N HIS A 8 -51.82 19.47 -25.52
CA HIS A 8 -52.74 18.91 -24.55
C HIS A 8 -52.51 17.40 -24.47
N GLY A 9 -52.29 16.88 -23.26
CA GLY A 9 -51.95 15.48 -23.00
C GLY A 9 -50.78 15.35 -22.03
N ILE A 10 -50.43 14.12 -21.64
CA ILE A 10 -49.24 13.86 -20.82
C ILE A 10 -48.01 13.87 -21.72
N THR A 11 -46.98 14.63 -21.33
CA THR A 11 -45.68 14.61 -22.00
C THR A 11 -44.67 14.00 -21.03
N ALA A 12 -43.98 12.94 -21.47
CA ALA A 12 -42.86 12.37 -20.75
C ALA A 12 -41.57 12.72 -21.50
N THR A 13 -40.67 13.44 -20.84
CA THR A 13 -39.32 13.69 -21.34
C THR A 13 -38.35 12.95 -20.44
N GLU A 14 -37.77 11.87 -20.93
CA GLU A 14 -36.70 11.17 -20.25
C GLU A 14 -35.36 11.74 -20.72
N SER A 15 -34.58 12.30 -19.79
CA SER A 15 -33.23 12.78 -20.09
C SER A 15 -32.23 11.71 -19.69
N SER A 16 -31.44 11.22 -20.64
CA SER A 16 -30.32 10.30 -20.38
C SER A 16 -29.04 11.04 -19.95
N ASN A 17 -29.10 12.36 -19.75
CA ASN A 17 -27.96 13.15 -19.29
C ASN A 17 -27.70 12.90 -17.80
N ILE A 18 -26.92 11.86 -17.52
CA ILE A 18 -26.38 11.59 -16.20
C ILE A 18 -25.17 12.52 -16.01
N THR A 19 -25.24 13.38 -15.00
CA THR A 19 -24.02 14.02 -14.49
C THR A 19 -23.18 12.92 -13.84
N PRO A 20 -21.93 12.67 -14.29
CA PRO A 20 -21.12 11.62 -13.69
C PRO A 20 -20.95 11.92 -12.20
N ILE A 21 -21.34 10.97 -11.34
CA ILE A 21 -21.07 11.08 -9.91
C ILE A 21 -19.57 10.88 -9.72
N ILE A 22 -18.86 11.96 -9.38
CA ILE A 22 -17.45 11.90 -9.01
C ILE A 22 -17.37 11.37 -7.58
N LYS A 23 -17.00 10.10 -7.43
CA LYS A 23 -16.70 9.52 -6.13
C LYS A 23 -15.25 9.82 -5.77
N SER A 24 -15.02 10.37 -4.58
CA SER A 24 -13.67 10.45 -4.02
C SER A 24 -13.18 9.03 -3.76
N VAL A 25 -12.08 8.64 -4.41
CA VAL A 25 -11.38 7.41 -4.08
C VAL A 25 -10.48 7.66 -2.87
N SER A 26 -10.35 6.67 -1.98
CA SER A 26 -9.40 6.76 -0.87
C SER A 26 -7.98 6.96 -1.43
N THR A 27 -7.38 8.11 -1.17
CA THR A 27 -6.00 8.43 -1.59
C THR A 27 -4.96 8.05 -0.53
N SER A 28 -5.39 7.61 0.66
CA SER A 28 -4.53 7.38 1.83
C SER A 28 -4.50 5.91 2.28
N THR A 29 -4.71 4.96 1.36
CA THR A 29 -4.59 3.54 1.67
C THR A 29 -3.14 3.09 1.55
N ILE A 30 -2.60 2.54 2.64
CA ILE A 30 -1.24 1.99 2.72
C ILE A 30 -1.29 0.53 2.28
N ALA A 31 -0.39 0.09 1.41
CA ALA A 31 -0.04 -1.31 1.24
C ALA A 31 1.21 -1.59 2.08
N LEU A 32 1.05 -2.42 3.09
CA LEU A 32 2.11 -2.90 3.96
C LEU A 32 2.49 -4.31 3.50
N ILE A 33 3.71 -4.46 3.01
CA ILE A 33 4.31 -5.77 2.74
C ILE A 33 5.17 -6.12 3.95
N SER A 34 4.96 -7.29 4.53
CA SER A 34 5.72 -7.74 5.70
C SER A 34 5.80 -9.24 5.77
N THR A 35 6.80 -9.74 6.49
CA THR A 35 6.89 -11.13 6.92
C THR A 35 6.29 -11.27 8.33
N SER A 36 5.81 -12.48 8.64
CA SER A 36 5.50 -12.92 10.00
C SER A 36 5.41 -14.44 9.99
N ALA A 37 6.12 -15.11 10.90
CA ALA A 37 6.17 -16.57 10.96
C ALA A 37 4.94 -17.17 11.67
N ASP A 38 4.41 -16.49 12.68
CA ASP A 38 3.35 -16.96 13.58
C ASP A 38 2.07 -16.11 13.53
N ALA A 39 1.91 -15.30 12.49
CA ALA A 39 0.62 -14.66 12.21
C ALA A 39 -0.48 -15.71 11.97
N ASP A 40 -1.69 -15.39 12.40
CA ASP A 40 -2.88 -16.22 12.19
C ASP A 40 -3.15 -16.36 10.68
N ASP A 41 -3.08 -17.58 10.15
CA ASP A 41 -3.24 -17.85 8.72
C ASP A 41 -4.66 -17.59 8.19
N THR A 42 -5.66 -17.50 9.08
CA THR A 42 -7.03 -17.16 8.69
C THR A 42 -7.23 -15.65 8.56
N ALA A 43 -6.61 -14.87 9.46
CA ALA A 43 -6.65 -13.42 9.43
C ALA A 43 -5.67 -12.84 8.40
N TYR A 44 -4.46 -13.40 8.32
CA TYR A 44 -3.38 -13.01 7.42
C TYR A 44 -2.87 -14.22 6.62
N PRO A 45 -3.67 -14.74 5.68
CA PRO A 45 -3.23 -15.77 4.75
C PRO A 45 -2.02 -15.32 3.94
N LEU A 46 -1.13 -16.26 3.69
CA LEU A 46 0.06 -16.04 2.88
C LEU A 46 -0.30 -15.59 1.46
N ASP A 47 0.50 -14.66 0.92
CA ASP A 47 0.45 -14.17 -0.47
C ASP A 47 -0.91 -13.56 -0.87
N THR A 48 -1.74 -13.26 0.13
CA THR A 48 -3.10 -12.78 -0.06
C THR A 48 -3.29 -11.42 0.62
N PRO A 49 -3.65 -10.36 -0.12
CA PRO A 49 -3.88 -9.05 0.45
C PRO A 49 -5.16 -9.05 1.28
N VAL A 50 -5.05 -8.54 2.51
CA VAL A 50 -6.14 -8.40 3.47
C VAL A 50 -6.38 -6.92 3.73
N LEU A 51 -7.64 -6.49 3.72
CA LEU A 51 -8.02 -5.10 3.99
C LEU A 51 -8.34 -4.90 5.47
N LEU A 52 -7.61 -3.98 6.10
CA LEU A 52 -7.93 -3.40 7.41
C LEU A 52 -8.52 -2.00 7.17
N THR A 53 -9.77 -1.78 7.57
CA THR A 53 -10.42 -0.44 7.51
C THR A 53 -10.07 0.46 8.69
N GLY A 54 -9.19 -0.03 9.54
CA GLY A 54 -8.59 0.56 10.72
C GLY A 54 -7.83 -0.56 11.44
N ILE A 55 -6.82 -0.23 12.23
CA ILE A 55 -6.01 -1.20 12.95
C ILE A 55 -6.57 -1.34 14.37
N THR A 56 -7.19 -2.48 14.66
CA THR A 56 -7.65 -2.84 16.00
C THR A 56 -6.56 -3.55 16.80
N THR A 57 -6.77 -3.73 18.10
CA THR A 57 -5.84 -4.53 18.93
C THR A 57 -5.83 -5.99 18.51
N THR A 58 -6.98 -6.53 18.10
CA THR A 58 -7.10 -7.90 17.58
C THR A 58 -6.32 -8.08 16.28
N ASP A 59 -6.33 -7.09 15.38
CA ASP A 59 -5.55 -7.14 14.14
C ASP A 59 -4.05 -7.22 14.41
N VAL A 60 -3.57 -6.52 15.46
CA VAL A 60 -2.17 -6.55 15.89
C VAL A 60 -1.83 -7.88 16.55
N THR A 61 -2.69 -8.40 17.43
CA THR A 61 -2.47 -9.72 18.07
C THR A 61 -2.48 -10.86 17.04
N ASN A 62 -3.35 -10.80 16.03
CA ASN A 62 -3.42 -11.80 14.97
C ASN A 62 -2.21 -11.74 14.01
N ALA A 63 -1.44 -10.65 14.02
CA ALA A 63 -0.26 -10.48 13.17
C ALA A 63 0.98 -11.27 13.66
N GLY A 64 0.85 -11.99 14.77
CA GLY A 64 1.92 -12.77 15.38
C GLY A 64 2.41 -12.17 16.70
N SER A 65 3.48 -12.75 17.24
CA SER A 65 4.12 -12.27 18.47
C SER A 65 4.71 -10.86 18.32
N ASP A 66 4.93 -10.16 19.44
CA ASP A 66 5.45 -8.78 19.49
C ASP A 66 6.79 -8.58 18.75
N ASP A 67 7.57 -9.65 18.60
CA ASP A 67 8.86 -9.65 17.91
C ASP A 67 8.76 -9.77 16.38
N GLN A 68 7.55 -10.06 15.86
CA GLN A 68 7.35 -10.16 14.41
C GLN A 68 7.26 -8.80 13.74
N LEU A 69 7.81 -8.72 12.54
CA LEU A 69 7.81 -7.51 11.73
C LEU A 69 6.40 -6.98 11.46
N LEU A 70 5.45 -7.86 11.08
CA LEU A 70 4.08 -7.43 10.78
C LEU A 70 3.39 -6.84 12.02
N HIS A 71 3.60 -7.47 13.18
CA HIS A 71 3.07 -6.98 14.45
C HIS A 71 3.61 -5.59 14.75
N GLN A 72 4.93 -5.40 14.69
CA GLN A 72 5.59 -4.13 15.00
C GLN A 72 5.17 -3.02 14.03
N CYS A 73 5.05 -3.33 12.74
CA CYS A 73 4.57 -2.39 11.72
C CYS A 73 3.15 -1.91 12.01
N LEU A 74 2.22 -2.84 12.25
CA LEU A 74 0.82 -2.49 12.54
C LEU A 74 0.70 -1.70 13.85
N ARG A 75 1.47 -2.07 14.89
CA ARG A 75 1.51 -1.34 16.16
C ARG A 75 2.02 0.09 15.98
N THR A 76 3.08 0.27 15.19
CA THR A 76 3.69 1.58 14.91
C THR A 76 2.78 2.47 14.08
N ILE A 77 2.16 1.95 13.02
CA ILE A 77 1.18 2.71 12.23
C ILE A 77 0.01 3.13 13.13
N LYS A 78 -0.49 2.19 13.93
CA LYS A 78 -1.61 2.43 14.86
C LYS A 78 -1.30 3.49 15.91
N SER A 79 -0.06 3.57 16.42
CA SER A 79 0.31 4.55 17.44
C SER A 79 0.35 5.98 16.89
N ILE A 80 0.65 6.13 15.59
CA ILE A 80 0.61 7.42 14.91
C ILE A 80 -0.82 7.76 14.50
N GLN A 81 -1.48 6.89 13.73
CA GLN A 81 -2.81 7.15 13.22
C GLN A 81 -3.56 5.86 12.83
N ASN A 82 -4.86 5.83 13.13
CA ASN A 82 -5.74 4.78 12.62
C ASN A 82 -6.09 5.07 11.14
N THR A 83 -5.58 4.25 10.23
CA THR A 83 -5.77 4.40 8.78
C THR A 83 -6.16 3.07 8.12
N THR A 84 -6.63 3.15 6.87
CA THR A 84 -6.90 1.95 6.07
C THR A 84 -5.59 1.37 5.54
N VAL A 85 -5.34 0.10 5.85
CA VAL A 85 -4.12 -0.63 5.46
C VAL A 85 -4.51 -1.90 4.72
N VAL A 86 -3.86 -2.15 3.59
CA VAL A 86 -3.86 -3.44 2.92
C VAL A 86 -2.59 -4.16 3.34
N VAL A 87 -2.73 -5.28 4.04
CA VAL A 87 -1.62 -6.10 4.48
C VAL A 87 -1.38 -7.20 3.46
N LEU A 88 -0.15 -7.34 2.98
CA LEU A 88 0.31 -8.47 2.20
C LEU A 88 1.40 -9.19 3.00
N ARG A 89 1.06 -10.35 3.55
CA ARG A 89 2.03 -11.22 4.21
C ARG A 89 2.77 -12.04 3.16
N VAL A 90 4.09 -11.99 3.20
CA VAL A 90 4.97 -12.80 2.34
C VAL A 90 5.77 -13.78 3.20
N SER A 91 6.11 -14.94 2.64
CA SER A 91 6.92 -15.95 3.33
C SER A 91 8.37 -15.53 3.42
N GLU A 92 8.92 -15.03 2.33
CA GLU A 92 10.28 -14.55 2.20
C GLU A 92 10.34 -13.22 1.45
N PRO A 93 11.27 -12.32 1.82
CA PRO A 93 11.39 -10.99 1.21
C PRO A 93 11.86 -11.03 -0.26
N VAL A 94 12.26 -12.19 -0.77
CA VAL A 94 12.76 -12.37 -2.14
C VAL A 94 11.65 -12.71 -3.13
N ASP A 95 10.45 -13.09 -2.66
CA ASP A 95 9.34 -13.42 -3.57
C ASP A 95 8.66 -12.16 -4.14
N LEU A 96 9.28 -11.63 -5.19
CA LEU A 96 8.79 -10.46 -5.91
C LEU A 96 7.52 -10.74 -6.72
N THR A 97 7.22 -12.01 -7.05
CA THR A 97 6.06 -12.36 -7.88
C THR A 97 4.76 -12.19 -7.11
N THR A 98 4.78 -12.54 -5.82
CA THR A 98 3.65 -12.35 -4.92
C THR A 98 3.26 -10.87 -4.77
N VAL A 99 4.23 -9.95 -4.83
CA VAL A 99 3.98 -8.51 -4.70
C VAL A 99 3.09 -7.97 -5.83
N ASP A 100 3.08 -8.60 -7.02
CA ASP A 100 2.17 -8.24 -8.11
C ASP A 100 0.69 -8.42 -7.75
N THR A 101 0.38 -9.22 -6.73
CA THR A 101 -0.98 -9.40 -6.19
C THR A 101 -1.58 -8.07 -5.72
N LEU A 102 -0.77 -7.06 -5.39
CA LEU A 102 -1.23 -5.70 -5.08
C LEU A 102 -1.98 -5.03 -6.25
N LEU A 103 -1.73 -5.46 -7.50
CA LEU A 103 -2.49 -4.99 -8.65
C LEU A 103 -3.95 -5.52 -8.63
N SER A 104 -4.24 -6.59 -7.89
CA SER A 104 -5.59 -7.14 -7.76
C SER A 104 -6.43 -6.50 -6.63
N CYS A 105 -5.84 -5.63 -5.79
CA CYS A 105 -6.55 -5.06 -4.64
C CYS A 105 -7.84 -4.31 -5.01
N GLN A 106 -7.87 -3.61 -6.14
CA GLN A 106 -9.08 -2.87 -6.54
C GLN A 106 -10.26 -3.79 -6.84
N SER A 107 -10.03 -4.91 -7.53
CA SER A 107 -11.10 -5.86 -7.88
C SER A 107 -11.50 -6.74 -6.69
N ARG A 108 -10.56 -7.05 -5.79
CA ARG A 108 -10.80 -7.93 -4.64
C ARG A 108 -11.34 -7.20 -3.41
N LEU A 109 -10.75 -6.05 -3.09
CA LEU A 109 -10.96 -5.34 -1.82
C LEU A 109 -11.66 -3.98 -2.03
N GLY A 110 -11.88 -3.57 -3.28
CA GLY A 110 -12.52 -2.29 -3.61
C GLY A 110 -11.62 -1.06 -3.39
N VAL A 111 -10.38 -1.24 -2.93
CA VAL A 111 -9.42 -0.17 -2.66
C VAL A 111 -8.18 -0.27 -3.55
N THR A 112 -7.62 0.87 -3.91
CA THR A 112 -6.32 0.95 -4.60
C THR A 112 -5.31 1.56 -3.64
N PRO A 113 -4.33 0.79 -3.14
CA PRO A 113 -3.25 1.34 -2.32
C PRO A 113 -2.47 2.42 -3.08
N LYS A 114 -2.19 3.53 -2.39
CA LYS A 114 -1.47 4.70 -2.93
C LYS A 114 -0.14 4.98 -2.25
N ILE A 115 0.09 4.34 -1.11
CA ILE A 115 1.32 4.38 -0.34
C ILE A 115 1.80 2.95 -0.25
N LEU A 116 2.98 2.64 -0.78
CA LEU A 116 3.55 1.29 -0.75
C LEU A 116 4.78 1.30 0.15
N ILE A 117 4.83 0.37 1.11
CA ILE A 117 5.93 0.23 2.06
C ILE A 117 6.26 -1.24 2.29
N ALA A 118 7.54 -1.53 2.47
CA ALA A 118 8.02 -2.85 2.86
C ALA A 118 9.13 -2.68 3.91
N PRO A 119 8.79 -2.27 5.15
CA PRO A 119 9.78 -1.98 6.20
C PRO A 119 10.66 -3.22 6.47
N GLU A 120 11.93 -3.00 6.81
CA GLU A 120 12.98 -4.03 7.01
C GLU A 120 13.34 -4.93 5.83
N ILE A 121 12.44 -5.11 4.87
CA ILE A 121 12.59 -6.03 3.73
C ILE A 121 12.69 -5.29 2.38
N ASP A 122 12.87 -3.97 2.41
CA ASP A 122 13.02 -3.05 1.28
C ASP A 122 14.42 -3.13 0.63
N THR A 123 14.84 -4.34 0.27
CA THR A 123 16.05 -4.56 -0.55
C THR A 123 15.98 -3.76 -1.86
N PRO A 124 17.11 -3.51 -2.54
CA PRO A 124 17.12 -2.77 -3.81
C PRO A 124 16.15 -3.37 -4.85
N ASP A 125 16.07 -4.69 -4.93
CA ASP A 125 15.16 -5.40 -5.83
C ASP A 125 13.68 -5.29 -5.43
N MET A 126 13.37 -5.41 -4.13
CA MET A 126 12.02 -5.16 -3.62
C MET A 126 11.57 -3.73 -3.93
N THR A 127 12.46 -2.75 -3.70
CA THR A 127 12.20 -1.33 -3.99
C THR A 127 11.94 -1.10 -5.49
N ARG A 128 12.74 -1.69 -6.38
CA ARG A 128 12.51 -1.63 -7.84
C ARG A 128 11.15 -2.22 -8.22
N LYS A 129 10.77 -3.34 -7.61
CA LYS A 129 9.47 -3.99 -7.84
C LYS A 129 8.30 -3.11 -7.39
N LEU A 130 8.40 -2.52 -6.20
CA LEU A 130 7.40 -1.59 -5.69
C LEU A 130 7.27 -0.34 -6.58
N ILE A 131 8.38 0.16 -7.13
CA ILE A 131 8.36 1.28 -8.09
C ILE A 131 7.60 0.91 -9.37
N GLU A 132 7.80 -0.31 -9.89
CA GLU A 132 7.07 -0.80 -11.06
C GLU A 132 5.54 -0.78 -10.81
N ILE A 133 5.12 -1.29 -9.65
CA ILE A 133 3.71 -1.29 -9.23
C ILE A 133 3.20 0.14 -9.01
N ALA A 134 4.01 0.99 -8.38
CA ALA A 134 3.68 2.38 -8.10
C ALA A 134 3.41 3.17 -9.38
N LYS A 135 4.23 2.98 -10.43
CA LYS A 135 4.00 3.58 -11.76
C LYS A 135 2.66 3.16 -12.36
N LYS A 136 2.32 1.87 -12.30
CA LYS A 136 1.02 1.34 -12.80
C LYS A 136 -0.17 1.90 -12.02
N ARG A 137 -0.01 2.07 -10.70
CA ARG A 137 -1.09 2.46 -9.79
C ARG A 137 -1.16 3.95 -9.48
N ARG A 138 -0.22 4.76 -9.97
CA ARG A 138 -0.03 6.16 -9.55
C ARG A 138 0.04 6.27 -8.03
N ALA A 139 0.89 5.43 -7.45
CA ALA A 139 1.19 5.38 -6.01
C ALA A 139 2.61 5.90 -5.78
N PHE A 140 2.98 6.04 -4.51
CA PHE A 140 4.34 6.35 -4.08
C PHE A 140 4.88 5.25 -3.18
N VAL A 141 6.18 4.99 -3.30
CA VAL A 141 6.92 4.04 -2.47
C VAL A 141 7.70 4.82 -1.43
N TYR A 142 7.59 4.43 -0.16
CA TYR A 142 8.47 4.94 0.89
C TYR A 142 9.38 3.79 1.31
N ALA A 143 10.67 3.97 1.11
CA ALA A 143 11.68 2.95 1.38
C ALA A 143 12.89 3.58 2.08
N SER A 144 13.60 2.74 2.81
CA SER A 144 14.84 3.03 3.51
C SER A 144 16.02 2.64 2.61
N PRO A 145 17.14 3.37 2.66
CA PRO A 145 18.31 3.00 1.89
C PRO A 145 18.91 1.71 2.47
N ARG A 146 18.81 0.60 1.73
CA ARG A 146 19.36 -0.71 2.12
C ARG A 146 20.35 -1.25 1.10
N ALA A 147 21.35 -1.97 1.59
CA ALA A 147 22.25 -2.76 0.77
C ALA A 147 21.54 -4.04 0.27
N GLU A 148 22.17 -4.75 -0.66
CA GLU A 148 21.62 -5.97 -1.28
C GLU A 148 21.39 -7.11 -0.27
N ASP A 149 22.10 -7.11 0.86
CA ASP A 149 21.93 -8.06 1.96
C ASP A 149 20.77 -7.68 2.91
N GLY A 150 20.08 -6.58 2.66
CA GLY A 150 19.02 -6.04 3.52
C GLY A 150 19.53 -5.18 4.68
N THR A 151 20.84 -4.95 4.80
CA THR A 151 21.40 -4.08 5.85
C THR A 151 21.08 -2.61 5.57
N LEU A 152 20.69 -1.85 6.61
CA LEU A 152 20.42 -0.42 6.48
C LEU A 152 21.71 0.35 6.21
N ILE A 153 21.71 1.17 5.16
CA ILE A 153 22.82 2.07 4.84
C ILE A 153 22.70 3.31 5.72
N THR A 154 23.73 3.59 6.52
CA THR A 154 23.76 4.72 7.46
C THR A 154 24.77 5.80 7.08
N VAL A 155 25.68 5.49 6.17
CA VAL A 155 26.72 6.40 5.69
C VAL A 155 26.16 7.29 4.59
N LYS A 156 26.29 8.61 4.73
CA LYS A 156 25.64 9.60 3.84
C LYS A 156 26.12 9.51 2.40
N GLU A 157 27.42 9.28 2.19
CA GLU A 157 27.97 9.10 0.84
C GLU A 157 27.35 7.89 0.13
N ASP A 158 27.20 6.78 0.85
CA ASP A 158 26.61 5.55 0.32
C ASP A 158 25.10 5.69 0.07
N ILE A 159 24.39 6.45 0.91
CA ILE A 159 22.97 6.79 0.68
C ILE A 159 22.81 7.62 -0.60
N ALA A 160 23.71 8.58 -0.84
CA ALA A 160 23.69 9.38 -2.08
C ALA A 160 23.95 8.49 -3.31
N ALA A 161 24.95 7.61 -3.24
CA ALA A 161 25.24 6.64 -4.31
C ALA A 161 24.05 5.69 -4.54
N TYR A 162 23.43 5.18 -3.48
CA TYR A 162 22.23 4.34 -3.55
C TYR A 162 21.09 5.07 -4.25
N ARG A 163 20.78 6.30 -3.84
CA ARG A 163 19.74 7.13 -4.47
C ARG A 163 19.99 7.30 -5.96
N ASP A 164 21.24 7.53 -6.37
CA ASP A 164 21.60 7.75 -7.76
C ASP A 164 21.41 6.50 -8.64
N THR A 165 21.25 5.30 -8.03
CA THR A 165 20.85 4.08 -8.77
C THR A 165 19.37 4.06 -9.17
N PHE A 166 18.52 4.90 -8.57
CA PHE A 166 17.08 4.95 -8.84
C PHE A 166 16.70 6.19 -9.65
N ALA A 167 16.15 5.96 -10.84
CA ALA A 167 15.57 7.01 -11.69
C ALA A 167 14.03 6.96 -11.67
N ALA A 168 13.43 7.07 -10.49
CA ALA A 168 11.98 6.99 -10.31
C ALA A 168 11.44 8.14 -9.47
N ARG A 169 10.47 8.88 -10.00
CA ARG A 169 9.78 9.96 -9.28
C ARG A 169 8.79 9.43 -8.23
N GLU A 170 8.43 8.16 -8.32
CA GLU A 170 7.51 7.47 -7.42
C GLU A 170 8.18 7.01 -6.12
N LEU A 171 9.52 7.07 -6.03
CA LEU A 171 10.29 6.62 -4.87
C LEU A 171 10.63 7.79 -3.94
N MET A 172 10.27 7.66 -2.67
CA MET A 172 10.69 8.55 -1.59
C MET A 172 11.62 7.78 -0.65
N LEU A 173 12.90 8.12 -0.67
CA LEU A 173 13.87 7.56 0.26
C LEU A 173 13.82 8.31 1.58
N VAL A 174 13.66 7.56 2.66
CA VAL A 174 13.62 8.07 4.03
C VAL A 174 14.84 7.55 4.78
N GLU A 175 15.75 8.47 5.13
CA GLU A 175 16.90 8.20 5.97
C GLU A 175 16.48 7.97 7.44
N GLY A 176 17.29 7.19 8.17
CA GLY A 176 17.10 6.92 9.60
C GLY A 176 16.30 5.65 9.87
N ALA A 177 15.74 5.54 11.08
CA ALA A 177 15.04 4.35 11.56
C ALA A 177 13.60 4.21 11.03
N PHE A 178 13.24 4.85 9.91
CA PHE A 178 11.89 4.75 9.33
C PHE A 178 11.50 3.30 9.03
N GLY A 179 12.44 2.51 8.52
CA GLY A 179 12.24 1.10 8.20
C GLY A 179 12.60 0.14 9.32
N GLU A 180 12.70 0.58 10.57
CA GLU A 180 12.96 -0.28 11.75
C GLU A 180 11.84 -0.09 12.79
N PRO A 181 10.67 -0.73 12.60
CA PRO A 181 9.53 -0.56 13.49
C PRO A 181 9.89 -1.07 14.91
N GLY A 182 9.47 -0.33 15.95
CA GLY A 182 9.67 -0.75 17.34
C GLY A 182 10.98 -0.30 18.01
N LYS A 183 11.89 0.38 17.28
CA LYS A 183 13.03 1.10 17.86
C LYS A 183 12.71 2.57 18.17
#